data_AF-A0A2E7UJ89-F1
#
_entry.id   AF-A0A2E7UJ89-F1
#
_cell.length_a   1.000
_cell.length_b   1.000
_cell.length_c   1.000
_cell.angle_alpha   90.00
_cell.angle_beta   90.00
_cell.angle_gamma   90.00
#
_symmetry.space_group_name_H-M   'P 1'
#
loop_
_entity.id
_entity.type
_entity.pdbx_description
1 polymer ?
#
loop_
_entity_poly.entity_id
_entity_poly.type
_entity_poly.pdbx_seq_one_letter_code
_entity_poly.pdbx_strand_id
1 'polypeptide(L)'
;MRKALVLTIVFVFAYGIVVPNVFAQDYEIPSWINNNAKWLADGLISEDEFIAALQFLIKEGIIKMHTEFWLAELSLQLDKSKVGEPITVTVVDPGMNLDFFNSDSLYVDVYSTDTPWIEHKPWEKKFELLLTETSSGIFEGQFRSVPPSWWGDPWFTKSGDTIIVEYTDCTLPTPWSLGDCLTISDKVKLD
;
A
#
# COMPACT_ATOMS: atom_id res chain seq x y z
N MET A 1 27.47 31.04 -45.03
CA MET A 1 26.09 31.48 -45.33
C MET A 1 25.26 31.21 -44.09
N ARG A 2 25.14 32.16 -43.14
CA ARG A 2 24.00 33.07 -42.93
C ARG A 2 22.62 32.39 -43.07
N LYS A 3 21.97 32.18 -41.91
CA LYS A 3 20.55 32.42 -41.53
C LYS A 3 19.90 31.27 -40.72
N ALA A 4 19.82 31.54 -39.42
CA ALA A 4 18.78 31.21 -38.43
C ALA A 4 17.65 30.22 -38.76
N LEU A 5 17.36 29.34 -37.79
CA LEU A 5 15.99 29.01 -37.40
C LEU A 5 15.96 28.59 -35.91
N VAL A 6 15.93 29.61 -35.06
CA VAL A 6 15.40 29.55 -33.69
C VAL A 6 13.88 29.51 -33.83
N LEU A 7 13.20 28.41 -33.49
CA LEU A 7 11.75 28.35 -33.15
C LEU A 7 11.26 26.90 -33.06
N THR A 8 11.41 26.26 -31.90
CA THR A 8 10.47 25.21 -31.40
C THR A 8 10.57 25.05 -29.87
N ILE A 9 10.79 26.13 -29.12
CA ILE A 9 10.55 26.17 -27.65
C ILE A 9 9.40 27.15 -27.35
N VAL A 10 8.32 27.07 -28.13
CA VAL A 10 7.10 27.88 -27.88
C VAL A 10 5.82 27.03 -27.93
N PHE A 11 5.90 25.72 -28.20
CA PHE A 11 4.71 24.86 -28.28
C PHE A 11 4.32 24.14 -26.98
N VAL A 12 4.93 24.49 -25.84
CA VAL A 12 4.53 23.94 -24.51
C VAL A 12 3.88 25.02 -23.61
N PHE A 13 3.83 26.29 -24.03
CA PHE A 13 3.26 27.38 -23.21
C PHE A 13 1.88 27.89 -23.67
N ALA A 14 1.23 27.23 -24.65
CA ALA A 14 -0.09 27.62 -25.14
C ALA A 14 -1.20 26.57 -24.90
N TYR A 15 -0.84 25.34 -24.52
CA TYR A 15 -1.79 24.44 -23.87
C TYR A 15 -1.56 24.60 -22.38
N GLY A 16 -2.36 25.49 -21.78
CA GLY A 16 -2.42 25.61 -20.34
C GLY A 16 -2.60 24.22 -19.75
N ILE A 17 -1.55 23.73 -19.09
CA ILE A 17 -1.71 22.70 -18.08
C ILE A 17 -2.56 23.39 -17.02
N VAL A 18 -3.87 23.24 -17.17
CA VAL A 18 -4.81 23.32 -16.07
C VAL A 18 -4.34 22.18 -15.19
N VAL A 19 -3.45 22.48 -14.24
CA VAL A 19 -3.34 21.65 -13.05
C VAL A 19 -4.76 21.72 -12.49
N PRO A 20 -5.57 20.65 -12.51
CA PRO A 20 -6.78 20.69 -11.72
C PRO A 20 -6.30 21.01 -10.32
N ASN A 21 -6.78 22.11 -9.73
CA ASN A 21 -6.67 22.30 -8.30
C ASN A 21 -7.12 20.96 -7.71
N VAL A 22 -6.17 20.18 -7.18
CA VAL A 22 -6.48 19.07 -6.31
C VAL A 22 -7.14 19.78 -5.14
N PHE A 23 -8.46 19.72 -5.14
CA PHE A 23 -9.32 20.47 -4.25
C PHE A 23 -8.77 20.30 -2.84
N ALA A 24 -8.36 21.39 -2.20
CA ALA A 24 -8.53 21.47 -0.76
C ALA A 24 -10.04 21.33 -0.55
N GLN A 25 -10.46 20.11 -0.24
CA GLN A 25 -11.84 19.85 0.12
C GLN A 25 -12.00 20.51 1.49
N ASP A 26 -12.60 21.69 1.53
CA ASP A 26 -12.99 22.33 2.79
C ASP A 26 -13.99 21.39 3.47
N TYR A 27 -13.47 20.53 4.35
CA TYR A 27 -14.28 19.75 5.26
C TYR A 27 -14.83 20.72 6.31
N GLU A 28 -15.88 21.46 5.96
CA GLU A 28 -16.66 22.22 6.92
C GLU A 28 -17.26 21.23 7.92
N ILE A 29 -16.73 21.22 9.14
CA ILE A 29 -17.27 20.43 10.24
C ILE A 29 -18.72 20.91 10.46
N PRO A 30 -19.73 20.05 10.27
CA PRO A 30 -21.12 20.44 10.49
C PRO A 30 -21.34 20.98 11.90
N SER A 31 -22.15 22.03 12.02
CA SER A 31 -22.42 22.70 13.29
C SER A 31 -22.99 21.76 14.38
N TRP A 32 -23.71 20.71 13.98
CA TRP A 32 -24.21 19.70 14.92
C TRP A 32 -23.09 18.88 15.59
N ILE A 33 -21.96 18.61 14.89
CA ILE A 33 -20.79 17.92 15.48
C ILE A 33 -20.20 18.80 16.58
N ASN A 34 -20.04 20.09 16.27
CA ASN A 34 -19.49 21.07 17.20
C ASN A 34 -20.38 21.20 18.46
N ASN A 35 -21.70 21.28 18.26
CA ASN A 35 -22.65 21.38 19.37
C ASN A 35 -22.64 20.13 20.27
N ASN A 36 -22.64 18.93 19.69
CA ASN A 36 -22.61 17.69 20.46
C ASN A 36 -21.26 17.51 21.19
N ALA A 37 -20.14 17.86 20.56
CA ALA A 37 -18.82 17.84 21.20
C ALA A 37 -18.74 18.82 22.37
N LYS A 38 -19.36 20.01 22.23
CA LYS A 38 -19.47 20.97 23.31
C LYS A 38 -20.33 20.44 24.46
N TRP A 39 -21.47 19.83 24.17
CA TRP A 39 -22.31 19.22 25.21
C TRP A 39 -21.61 18.09 25.94
N LEU A 40 -20.78 17.30 25.25
CA LEU A 40 -19.94 16.30 25.88
C LEU A 40 -18.90 16.96 26.81
N ALA A 41 -18.20 17.99 26.33
CA ALA A 41 -17.19 18.72 27.10
C ALA A 41 -17.78 19.45 28.33
N ASP A 42 -19.00 19.97 28.21
CA ASP A 42 -19.73 20.63 29.30
C ASP A 42 -20.41 19.62 30.25
N GLY A 43 -20.30 18.30 29.99
CA GLY A 43 -20.91 17.23 30.79
C GLY A 43 -22.44 17.18 30.70
N LEU A 44 -23.03 17.77 29.68
CA LEU A 44 -24.47 17.81 29.43
C LEU A 44 -25.00 16.52 28.79
N ILE A 45 -24.12 15.77 28.12
CA ILE A 45 -24.38 14.42 27.63
C ILE A 45 -23.25 13.50 28.09
N SER A 46 -23.55 12.22 28.30
CA SER A 46 -22.53 11.21 28.61
C SER A 46 -21.76 10.78 27.35
N GLU A 47 -20.62 10.12 27.54
CA GLU A 47 -19.88 9.48 26.43
C GLU A 47 -20.76 8.46 25.69
N ASP A 48 -21.57 7.69 26.40
CA ASP A 48 -22.50 6.72 25.80
C ASP A 48 -23.57 7.40 24.94
N GLU A 49 -24.13 8.51 25.40
CA GLU A 49 -25.12 9.29 24.64
C GLU A 49 -24.51 9.91 23.38
N PHE A 50 -23.26 10.37 23.47
CA PHE A 50 -22.52 10.88 22.33
C PHE A 50 -22.25 9.79 21.28
N ILE A 51 -21.79 8.61 21.70
CA ILE A 51 -21.56 7.45 20.81
C ILE A 51 -22.86 7.01 20.14
N ALA A 52 -23.97 6.93 20.90
CA ALA A 52 -25.27 6.54 20.36
C ALA A 52 -25.78 7.53 19.29
N ALA A 53 -25.59 8.84 19.51
CA ALA A 53 -25.93 9.86 18.53
C ALA A 53 -25.10 9.71 17.24
N LEU A 54 -23.79 9.46 17.34
CA LEU A 54 -22.94 9.20 16.17
C LEU A 54 -23.38 7.95 15.39
N GLN A 55 -23.65 6.84 16.09
CA GLN A 55 -24.15 5.61 15.47
C GLN A 55 -25.45 5.84 14.70
N PHE A 56 -26.38 6.60 15.27
CA PHE A 56 -27.62 6.98 14.61
C PHE A 56 -27.37 7.76 13.31
N LEU A 57 -26.48 8.74 13.33
CA LEU A 57 -26.20 9.58 12.16
C LEU A 57 -25.49 8.84 11.03
N ILE A 58 -24.64 7.85 11.36
CA ILE A 58 -24.07 6.92 10.38
C ILE A 58 -25.19 6.06 9.78
N LYS A 59 -26.05 5.49 10.63
CA LYS A 59 -27.16 4.62 10.19
C LYS A 59 -28.15 5.33 9.26
N GLU A 60 -28.48 6.59 9.55
CA GLU A 60 -29.38 7.40 8.73
C GLU A 60 -28.69 7.98 7.48
N GLY A 61 -27.40 7.71 7.27
CA GLY A 61 -26.63 8.17 6.11
C GLY A 61 -26.41 9.69 6.08
N ILE A 62 -26.60 10.37 7.23
CA ILE A 62 -26.31 11.80 7.40
C ILE A 62 -24.80 12.01 7.42
N ILE A 63 -24.08 11.14 8.12
CA ILE A 63 -22.64 10.99 7.97
C ILE A 63 -22.40 10.00 6.84
N LYS A 64 -21.85 10.49 5.73
CA LYS A 64 -21.37 9.64 4.64
C LYS A 64 -19.90 9.35 4.87
N MET A 65 -19.56 8.09 5.09
CA MET A 65 -18.17 7.67 5.06
C MET A 65 -17.78 7.50 3.59
N HIS A 66 -16.99 8.44 3.10
CA HIS A 66 -16.23 8.24 1.86
C HIS A 66 -15.01 7.41 2.22
N THR A 67 -15.14 6.10 2.13
CA THR A 67 -13.98 5.21 2.09
C THR A 67 -13.49 5.19 0.64
N GLU A 68 -12.36 5.84 0.38
CA GLU A 68 -11.63 5.62 -0.86
C GLU A 68 -11.16 4.17 -0.83
N PHE A 69 -11.81 3.36 -1.66
CA PHE A 69 -11.53 1.93 -1.73
C PHE A 69 -10.30 1.72 -2.61
N TRP A 70 -9.18 1.46 -1.96
CA TRP A 70 -7.93 1.11 -2.63
C TRP A 70 -7.78 -0.40 -2.66
N LEU A 71 -7.47 -0.95 -3.84
CA LEU A 71 -6.91 -2.28 -3.94
C LEU A 71 -5.42 -2.17 -3.68
N ALA A 72 -4.87 -3.11 -2.91
CA ALA A 72 -3.43 -3.16 -2.71
C ALA A 72 -2.69 -3.33 -4.04
N GLU A 73 -1.54 -2.67 -4.15
CA GLU A 73 -0.60 -2.81 -5.27
C GLU A 73 0.72 -3.37 -4.76
N LEU A 74 1.32 -4.31 -5.50
CA LEU A 74 2.63 -4.89 -5.23
C LEU A 74 3.53 -4.58 -6.43
N SER A 75 4.74 -4.13 -6.15
CA SER A 75 5.75 -3.86 -7.17
C SER A 75 7.16 -4.23 -6.72
N LEU A 76 7.96 -4.68 -7.68
CA LEU A 76 9.40 -4.84 -7.54
C LEU A 76 10.12 -3.72 -8.28
N GLN A 77 11.21 -3.20 -7.70
CA GLN A 77 11.98 -2.12 -8.34
C GLN A 77 12.61 -2.52 -9.68
N LEU A 78 12.88 -3.80 -9.87
CA LEU A 78 13.59 -4.33 -11.03
C LEU A 78 12.92 -5.61 -11.53
N ASP A 79 12.86 -5.78 -12.84
CA ASP A 79 12.44 -7.01 -13.52
C ASP A 79 13.56 -8.07 -13.59
N LYS A 80 14.81 -7.63 -13.37
CA LYS A 80 16.01 -8.47 -13.31
C LYS A 80 16.96 -8.09 -12.17
N SER A 81 17.59 -9.07 -11.55
CA SER A 81 18.58 -8.87 -10.48
C SER A 81 19.65 -9.97 -10.52
N LYS A 82 20.76 -9.81 -9.81
CA LYS A 82 21.74 -10.89 -9.65
C LYS A 82 21.57 -11.60 -8.32
N VAL A 83 22.04 -12.84 -8.26
CA VAL A 83 22.07 -13.61 -7.01
C VAL A 83 22.86 -12.83 -5.93
N GLY A 84 22.24 -12.63 -4.76
CA GLY A 84 22.84 -11.91 -3.62
C GLY A 84 22.70 -10.38 -3.63
N GLU A 85 22.19 -9.79 -4.72
CA GLU A 85 21.86 -8.36 -4.75
C GLU A 85 20.54 -8.11 -3.99
N PRO A 86 20.42 -6.96 -3.29
CA PRO A 86 19.18 -6.60 -2.61
C PRO A 86 18.06 -6.34 -3.64
N ILE A 87 16.91 -6.97 -3.42
CA ILE A 87 15.69 -6.75 -4.20
C ILE A 87 14.71 -6.02 -3.29
N THR A 88 14.31 -4.83 -3.71
CA THR A 88 13.31 -4.02 -2.99
C THR A 88 11.92 -4.41 -3.42
N VAL A 89 11.05 -4.63 -2.43
CA VAL A 89 9.62 -4.88 -2.58
C VAL A 89 8.88 -3.68 -2.01
N THR A 90 7.92 -3.17 -2.76
CA THR A 90 7.01 -2.13 -2.30
C THR A 90 5.58 -2.65 -2.40
N VAL A 91 4.85 -2.55 -1.31
CA VAL A 91 3.40 -2.80 -1.24
C VAL A 91 2.71 -1.50 -0.85
N VAL A 92 1.75 -1.09 -1.66
CA VAL A 92 0.89 0.05 -1.37
C VAL A 92 -0.46 -0.50 -0.94
N ASP A 93 -0.73 -0.46 0.36
CA ASP A 93 -1.99 -0.89 0.96
C ASP A 93 -2.40 0.12 2.05
N PRO A 94 -3.21 1.13 1.69
CA PRO A 94 -3.71 2.11 2.65
C PRO A 94 -4.62 1.52 3.72
N GLY A 95 -5.24 0.34 3.48
CA GLY A 95 -6.11 -0.33 4.45
C GLY A 95 -5.35 -0.93 5.63
N MET A 96 -4.08 -1.25 5.42
CA MET A 96 -3.17 -1.80 6.44
C MET A 96 -2.48 -0.74 7.32
N ASN A 97 -2.79 0.54 7.13
CA ASN A 97 -2.30 1.65 7.96
C ASN A 97 -3.24 1.86 9.16
N LEU A 98 -2.93 1.19 10.27
CA LEU A 98 -3.86 1.01 11.39
C LEU A 98 -3.91 2.21 12.33
N ASP A 99 -2.80 2.96 12.53
CA ASP A 99 -2.81 4.29 13.17
C ASP A 99 -1.43 4.99 13.14
N PHE A 100 -1.38 6.22 13.68
CA PHE A 100 -0.16 7.02 13.81
C PHE A 100 0.79 6.55 14.93
N PHE A 101 0.30 5.76 15.88
CA PHE A 101 1.03 5.41 17.10
C PHE A 101 1.74 4.05 17.00
N ASN A 102 1.39 3.23 16.02
CA ASN A 102 1.98 1.94 15.74
C ASN A 102 2.87 1.99 14.49
N SER A 103 4.03 1.34 14.57
CA SER A 103 4.79 0.97 13.37
C SER A 103 4.10 -0.26 12.77
N ASP A 104 3.27 -0.07 11.75
CA ASP A 104 2.66 -1.24 11.10
C ASP A 104 3.69 -1.95 10.22
N SER A 105 3.57 -3.26 10.16
CA SER A 105 4.31 -4.09 9.23
C SER A 105 3.35 -5.02 8.51
N LEU A 106 3.73 -5.39 7.30
CA LEU A 106 3.01 -6.40 6.54
C LEU A 106 3.96 -7.48 6.06
N TYR A 107 3.39 -8.59 5.63
CA TYR A 107 4.16 -9.77 5.27
C TYR A 107 3.90 -10.15 3.82
N VAL A 108 4.98 -10.43 3.09
CA VAL A 108 4.94 -11.00 1.75
C VAL A 108 5.55 -12.39 1.73
N ASP A 109 5.01 -13.27 0.91
CA ASP A 109 5.61 -14.56 0.63
C ASP A 109 6.63 -14.38 -0.50
N VAL A 110 7.87 -14.87 -0.31
CA VAL A 110 8.94 -14.78 -1.31
C VAL A 110 9.46 -16.18 -1.60
N TYR A 111 9.45 -16.58 -2.86
CA TYR A 111 9.90 -17.91 -3.25
C TYR A 111 10.41 -18.00 -4.69
N SER A 112 11.12 -19.08 -5.03
CA SER A 112 11.61 -19.36 -6.38
C SER A 112 10.77 -20.45 -7.06
N THR A 113 10.52 -20.32 -8.36
CA THR A 113 9.82 -21.35 -9.16
C THR A 113 10.68 -22.55 -9.50
N ASP A 114 11.99 -22.45 -9.28
CA ASP A 114 12.98 -23.40 -9.78
C ASP A 114 13.65 -24.20 -8.63
N THR A 115 13.19 -24.03 -7.39
CA THR A 115 13.59 -24.86 -6.24
C THR A 115 12.97 -26.26 -6.33
N PRO A 116 13.42 -27.28 -5.58
CA PRO A 116 12.78 -28.60 -5.58
C PRO A 116 11.32 -28.54 -5.04
N TRP A 117 10.42 -29.36 -5.60
CA TRP A 117 8.94 -29.39 -5.37
C TRP A 117 8.45 -29.37 -3.92
N ILE A 118 9.31 -29.68 -2.94
CA ILE A 118 8.94 -29.80 -1.52
C ILE A 118 9.08 -28.45 -0.78
N GLU A 119 9.80 -27.47 -1.34
CA GLU A 119 10.12 -26.19 -0.67
C GLU A 119 9.76 -24.93 -1.49
N HIS A 120 8.95 -25.08 -2.55
CA HIS A 120 8.58 -23.96 -3.43
C HIS A 120 7.87 -22.82 -2.73
N LYS A 121 7.26 -23.05 -1.57
CA LYS A 121 6.72 -22.01 -0.69
C LYS A 121 6.90 -22.52 0.73
N PRO A 122 7.99 -22.14 1.43
CA PRO A 122 8.22 -22.64 2.77
C PRO A 122 7.06 -22.16 3.64
N TRP A 123 6.29 -23.10 4.21
CA TRP A 123 5.35 -22.78 5.28
C TRP A 123 6.13 -21.98 6.33
N GLU A 124 5.65 -20.77 6.67
CA GLU A 124 6.20 -19.87 7.69
C GLU A 124 7.31 -18.90 7.27
N LYS A 125 7.82 -18.92 6.03
CA LYS A 125 8.81 -17.92 5.61
C LYS A 125 8.18 -16.71 4.93
N LYS A 126 7.73 -15.79 5.78
CA LYS A 126 7.23 -14.48 5.39
C LYS A 126 8.33 -13.43 5.52
N PHE A 127 8.42 -12.54 4.54
CA PHE A 127 9.30 -11.39 4.59
C PHE A 127 8.51 -10.18 5.10
N GLU A 128 9.04 -9.52 6.13
CA GLU A 128 8.42 -8.35 6.75
C GLU A 128 8.78 -7.08 5.96
N LEU A 129 7.76 -6.34 5.55
CA LEU A 129 7.87 -5.00 4.99
C LEU A 129 7.51 -3.98 6.07
N LEU A 130 8.27 -2.89 6.12
CA LEU A 130 8.11 -1.83 7.10
C LEU A 130 7.50 -0.61 6.42
N LEU A 131 6.64 0.13 7.13
CA LEU A 131 6.14 1.41 6.65
C LEU A 131 7.28 2.38 6.32
N THR A 132 7.23 3.01 5.16
CA THR A 132 8.26 3.96 4.71
C THR A 132 8.15 5.31 5.41
N GLU A 133 6.92 5.75 5.68
CA GLU A 133 6.59 7.00 6.36
C GLU A 133 5.34 6.81 7.23
N THR A 134 5.22 7.58 8.32
CA THR A 134 4.04 7.55 9.20
C THR A 134 2.77 7.77 8.39
N SER A 135 1.89 6.77 8.38
CA SER A 135 0.57 6.84 7.77
C SER A 135 0.51 6.99 6.24
N SER A 136 1.56 6.57 5.52
CA SER A 136 1.58 6.61 4.05
C SER A 136 0.77 5.49 3.38
N GLY A 137 0.54 4.37 4.08
CA GLY A 137 0.01 3.15 3.45
C GLY A 137 1.01 2.47 2.50
N ILE A 138 2.28 2.89 2.54
CA ILE A 138 3.36 2.34 1.70
C ILE A 138 4.30 1.55 2.61
N PHE A 139 4.48 0.27 2.27
CA PHE A 139 5.34 -0.67 2.97
C PHE A 139 6.48 -1.08 2.04
N GLU A 140 7.71 -0.97 2.52
CA GLU A 140 8.91 -1.30 1.76
C GLU A 140 9.85 -2.19 2.58
N GLY A 141 10.56 -3.05 1.88
CA GLY A 141 11.61 -3.87 2.47
C GLY A 141 12.51 -4.48 1.41
N GLN A 142 13.67 -4.97 1.83
CA GLN A 142 14.67 -5.55 0.93
C GLN A 142 15.05 -6.96 1.35
N PHE A 143 14.86 -7.93 0.46
CA PHE A 143 15.38 -9.27 0.66
C PHE A 143 16.57 -9.54 -0.27
N ARG A 144 17.37 -10.55 0.07
CA ARG A 144 18.48 -11.02 -0.76
C ARG A 144 18.28 -12.48 -1.05
N SER A 145 18.50 -12.85 -2.31
CA SER A 145 18.54 -14.24 -2.70
C SER A 145 19.87 -14.86 -2.23
N VAL A 146 19.83 -16.08 -1.69
CA VAL A 146 21.04 -16.75 -1.18
C VAL A 146 21.47 -17.80 -2.22
N PRO A 147 22.77 -17.86 -2.59
CA PRO A 147 23.26 -18.92 -3.45
C PRO A 147 23.17 -20.28 -2.75
N PRO A 148 23.13 -21.40 -3.51
CA PRO A 148 23.13 -22.73 -2.93
C PRO A 148 24.35 -22.94 -2.01
N SER A 149 24.10 -23.22 -0.73
CA SER A 149 25.11 -23.44 0.30
C SER A 149 24.93 -24.83 0.93
N TRP A 150 26.05 -25.48 1.27
CA TRP A 150 26.07 -26.77 1.96
C TRP A 150 25.53 -26.72 3.39
N TRP A 151 25.39 -25.51 3.95
CA TRP A 151 24.85 -25.25 5.28
C TRP A 151 23.47 -24.60 5.19
N GLY A 152 22.48 -25.41 4.78
CA GLY A 152 21.12 -25.37 5.31
C GLY A 152 20.28 -24.09 5.16
N ASP A 153 20.69 -23.09 4.38
CA ASP A 153 19.81 -21.93 4.11
C ASP A 153 18.63 -22.38 3.24
N PRO A 154 17.37 -22.35 3.72
CA PRO A 154 16.23 -22.88 2.95
C PRO A 154 15.91 -22.11 1.67
N TRP A 155 16.61 -21.00 1.40
CA TRP A 155 16.34 -20.07 0.30
C TRP A 155 17.42 -20.18 -0.76
N PHE A 156 17.41 -21.27 -1.53
CA PHE A 156 18.37 -21.49 -2.59
C PHE A 156 17.91 -20.87 -3.90
N THR A 157 18.77 -20.06 -4.51
CA THR A 157 18.52 -19.45 -5.82
C THR A 157 19.77 -19.50 -6.68
N LYS A 158 19.63 -19.84 -7.95
CA LYS A 158 20.72 -19.80 -8.94
C LYS A 158 20.42 -18.75 -10.00
N SER A 159 21.47 -18.35 -10.71
CA SER A 159 21.33 -17.58 -11.94
C SER A 159 20.40 -18.33 -12.90
N GLY A 160 19.48 -17.58 -13.51
CA GLY A 160 18.40 -18.11 -14.33
C GLY A 160 17.10 -18.44 -13.59
N ASP A 161 17.06 -18.37 -12.26
CA ASP A 161 15.81 -18.62 -11.51
C ASP A 161 14.85 -17.44 -11.61
N THR A 162 13.55 -17.72 -11.44
CA THR A 162 12.53 -16.68 -11.29
C THR A 162 12.05 -16.64 -9.84
N ILE A 163 12.20 -15.47 -9.21
CA ILE A 163 11.65 -15.23 -7.88
C ILE A 163 10.26 -14.64 -8.03
N ILE A 164 9.32 -15.17 -7.27
CA ILE A 164 7.94 -14.68 -7.14
C ILE A 164 7.79 -14.09 -5.74
N VAL A 165 7.16 -12.92 -5.69
CA VAL A 165 6.70 -12.28 -4.47
C VAL A 165 5.18 -12.23 -4.51
N GLU A 166 4.53 -12.66 -3.43
CA GLU A 166 3.08 -12.63 -3.29
C GLU A 166 2.68 -11.83 -2.05
N TYR A 167 1.69 -10.97 -2.23
CA TYR A 167 1.00 -10.30 -1.13
C TYR A 167 -0.47 -10.71 -1.16
N THR A 168 -1.04 -11.01 0.00
CA THR A 168 -2.46 -11.38 0.13
C THR A 168 -3.17 -10.34 0.96
N ASP A 169 -4.00 -9.54 0.29
CA ASP A 169 -4.84 -8.51 0.90
C ASP A 169 -6.20 -9.13 1.28
N CYS A 170 -6.57 -9.03 2.55
CA CYS A 170 -7.87 -9.48 3.07
C CYS A 170 -8.74 -8.30 3.55
N THR A 171 -8.28 -7.07 3.35
CA THR A 171 -8.99 -5.82 3.69
C THR A 171 -9.72 -5.26 2.48
N LEU A 172 -10.31 -6.16 1.69
CA LEU A 172 -10.88 -5.81 0.40
C LEU A 172 -12.11 -4.89 0.52
N PRO A 173 -12.26 -3.95 -0.41
CA PRO A 173 -13.41 -3.05 -0.45
C PRO A 173 -14.69 -3.77 -0.89
N THR A 174 -15.83 -3.06 -0.96
CA THR A 174 -16.99 -3.59 -1.69
C THR A 174 -16.69 -3.70 -3.20
N PRO A 175 -17.20 -4.70 -3.93
CA PRO A 175 -18.27 -5.65 -3.59
C PRO A 175 -17.80 -6.97 -2.97
N TRP A 176 -16.53 -7.09 -2.55
CA TRP A 176 -16.02 -8.30 -1.92
C TRP A 176 -16.70 -8.54 -0.56
N SER A 177 -16.89 -9.82 -0.21
CA SER A 177 -17.50 -10.24 1.04
C SER A 177 -16.49 -10.20 2.18
N LEU A 178 -17.00 -10.08 3.42
CA LEU A 178 -16.15 -10.19 4.60
C LEU A 178 -15.44 -11.56 4.63
N GLY A 179 -14.11 -11.54 4.63
CA GLY A 179 -13.27 -12.74 4.60
C GLY A 179 -12.78 -13.13 3.20
N ASP A 180 -13.18 -12.41 2.14
CA ASP A 180 -12.53 -12.53 0.85
C ASP A 180 -11.11 -11.96 0.91
N CYS A 181 -10.17 -12.64 0.26
CA CYS A 181 -8.80 -12.16 0.11
C CYS A 181 -8.37 -12.22 -1.36
N LEU A 182 -7.55 -11.25 -1.77
CA LEU A 182 -6.94 -11.18 -3.09
C LEU A 182 -5.43 -11.35 -2.95
N THR A 183 -4.88 -12.33 -3.66
CA THR A 183 -3.44 -12.47 -3.77
C THR A 183 -2.96 -11.78 -5.04
N ILE A 184 -2.08 -10.79 -4.88
CA ILE A 184 -1.35 -10.13 -5.95
C ILE A 184 0.09 -10.63 -5.95
N SER A 185 0.70 -10.74 -7.13
CA SER A 185 2.06 -11.24 -7.27
C SER A 185 2.84 -10.50 -8.34
N ASP A 186 4.15 -10.40 -8.10
CA ASP A 186 5.12 -9.87 -9.04
C ASP A 186 6.37 -10.78 -9.06
N LYS A 187 7.21 -10.64 -10.07
CA LYS A 187 8.35 -11.52 -10.29
C LYS A 187 9.59 -10.79 -10.77
N VAL A 188 10.75 -11.32 -10.37
CA VAL A 188 12.07 -10.85 -10.81
C VAL A 188 12.89 -12.03 -11.31
N LYS A 189 13.59 -11.83 -12.44
CA LYS A 189 14.47 -12.84 -13.02
C LYS A 189 15.89 -12.67 -12.48
N LEU A 190 16.53 -13.78 -12.09
CA LEU A 190 17.93 -13.76 -11.69
C LEU A 190 18.84 -13.98 -12.89
N ASP A 191 19.82 -13.09 -13.07
CA ASP A 191 20.90 -13.19 -14.07
C ASP A 191 22.12 -13.93 -13.52
#